data_AF-A0A2N2G2V1-F1
#
_entry.id   AF-A0A2N2G2V1-F1
#
_cell.length_a   1.000
_cell.length_b   1.000
_cell.length_c   1.000
_cell.angle_alpha   90.00
_cell.angle_beta   90.00
_cell.angle_gamma   90.00
#
_symmetry.space_group_name_H-M   'P 1'
#
loop_
_entity.id
_entity.type
_entity.pdbx_description
1 polymer ?
#
loop_
_entity_poly.entity_id
_entity_poly.type
_entity_poly.pdbx_seq_one_letter_code
_entity_poly.pdbx_strand_id
1 'polypeptide(L)'
;QGELAFGFLPSWGVIIQPLACLIFIVCAFAEANRTPFDISEGESEIVAGYHTEYSAMRFGLFQVGEFAAMAASSAFIVTLFFGGYHIPWMDTATLKANIDNVLMVLILLVPVMTLLFVGWMQKNNTWDNPNDSRAKETQILTKIFLGLGLVVTLALLYIFLSGLSQNGVNIATAVIQVSTFMVKFFMMCFVFIWVRWTLLRFRYDQLQMLGWKVLLPLALLNIVITAIVIVFLGS
;
A
#
# COMPACT_ATOMS: atom_id res chain seq x y z
N GLN A 1 2.59 -13.39 13.06
CA GLN A 1 1.81 -12.41 12.27
C GLN A 1 0.38 -12.89 11.96
N GLY A 2 0.13 -14.20 11.84
CA GLY A 2 -1.23 -14.75 11.73
C GLY A 2 -2.00 -14.88 13.05
N GLU A 3 -1.32 -14.80 14.20
CA GLU A 3 -1.97 -14.87 15.51
C GLU A 3 -2.47 -13.51 16.00
N LEU A 4 -3.42 -13.48 16.92
CA LEU A 4 -3.91 -12.26 17.54
C LEU A 4 -2.97 -11.87 18.69
N ALA A 5 -2.26 -10.75 18.55
CA ALA A 5 -1.60 -10.11 19.67
C ALA A 5 -2.68 -9.62 20.67
N PHE A 6 -2.54 -9.99 21.95
CA PHE A 6 -3.50 -9.65 23.01
C PHE A 6 -4.94 -10.16 22.78
N GLY A 7 -5.14 -11.17 21.91
CA GLY A 7 -6.46 -11.77 21.65
C GLY A 7 -7.44 -10.91 20.83
N PHE A 8 -7.07 -9.67 20.48
CA PHE A 8 -7.94 -8.74 19.73
C PHE A 8 -7.25 -8.06 18.54
N LEU A 9 -5.94 -7.82 18.63
CA LEU A 9 -5.20 -7.10 17.59
C LEU A 9 -4.46 -8.08 16.68
N PRO A 10 -4.44 -7.88 15.35
CA PRO A 10 -3.58 -8.69 14.49
C PRO A 10 -2.12 -8.48 14.93
N SER A 11 -1.33 -9.56 15.02
CA SER A 11 0.10 -9.51 15.37
C SER A 11 0.96 -8.94 14.23
N TRP A 12 0.53 -7.81 13.67
CA TRP A 12 1.25 -7.08 12.64
C TRP A 12 2.48 -6.41 13.23
N GLY A 13 3.55 -6.31 12.43
CA GLY A 13 4.80 -5.66 12.83
C GLY A 13 4.59 -4.22 13.28
N VAL A 14 3.59 -3.50 12.74
CA VAL A 14 3.23 -2.14 13.20
C VAL A 14 2.81 -2.12 14.67
N ILE A 15 2.08 -3.13 15.14
CA ILE A 15 1.50 -3.16 16.48
C ILE A 15 2.53 -3.66 17.50
N ILE A 16 3.36 -4.63 17.11
CA ILE A 16 4.41 -5.18 17.98
C ILE A 16 5.58 -4.20 18.09
N GLN A 17 5.96 -3.55 16.99
CA GLN A 17 7.11 -2.65 16.92
C GLN A 17 6.78 -1.35 16.18
N PRO A 18 5.97 -0.46 16.79
CA PRO A 18 5.58 0.81 16.18
C PRO A 18 6.79 1.73 15.92
N LEU A 19 7.78 1.70 16.81
CA LEU A 19 8.97 2.54 16.70
C LEU A 19 9.90 2.07 15.57
N ALA A 20 10.07 0.75 15.38
CA ALA A 20 10.79 0.21 14.22
C ALA A 20 10.11 0.56 12.90
N CYS A 21 8.77 0.51 12.86
CA CYS A 21 7.98 0.86 11.68
C CYS A 21 8.23 2.31 11.26
N LEU A 22 8.18 3.25 12.20
CA LEU A 22 8.42 4.66 11.92
C LEU A 22 9.85 4.92 11.44
N ILE A 23 10.86 4.33 12.10
CA ILE A 23 12.25 4.45 11.65
C ILE A 23 12.39 3.91 10.22
N PHE A 24 11.86 2.72 9.95
CA PHE A 24 11.99 2.07 8.65
C PHE A 24 11.32 2.88 7.55
N ILE A 25 10.12 3.42 7.80
CA ILE A 25 9.42 4.29 6.83
C ILE A 25 10.28 5.52 6.53
N VAL A 26 10.80 6.20 7.55
CA VAL A 26 11.65 7.40 7.35
C VAL A 26 12.93 7.07 6.59
N CYS A 27 13.58 5.94 6.90
CA CYS A 27 14.75 5.47 6.15
C CYS A 27 14.41 5.12 4.70
N ALA A 28 13.28 4.46 4.44
CA ALA A 28 12.83 4.12 3.10
C ALA A 28 12.53 5.37 2.26
N PHE A 29 12.00 6.43 2.88
CA PHE A 29 11.85 7.74 2.24
C PHE A 29 13.20 8.40 1.92
N ALA A 30 14.17 8.29 2.82
CA ALA A 30 15.51 8.82 2.60
C ALA A 30 16.25 8.06 1.48
N GLU A 31 16.13 6.73 1.43
CA GLU A 31 16.73 5.88 0.40
C GLU A 31 16.11 6.10 -0.99
N ALA A 32 14.80 6.35 -1.05
CA ALA A 32 14.10 6.64 -2.30
C ALA A 32 14.53 7.99 -2.93
N ASN A 33 15.32 8.82 -2.23
CA ASN A 33 15.87 10.09 -2.72
C ASN A 33 14.83 11.01 -3.39
N ARG A 34 13.59 10.98 -2.90
CA ARG A 34 12.48 11.83 -3.39
C ARG A 34 12.12 12.88 -2.36
N THR A 35 11.52 13.98 -2.82
CA THR A 35 10.97 15.06 -1.99
C THR A 35 10.18 14.45 -0.83
N PRO A 36 10.55 14.70 0.44
CA PRO A 36 11.34 15.83 0.97
C PRO A 36 12.85 15.60 1.14
N PHE A 37 13.40 14.44 0.76
CA PHE A 37 14.81 14.05 0.93
C PHE A 37 15.60 14.06 -0.40
N ASP A 38 15.15 14.82 -1.40
CA ASP A 38 15.72 14.96 -2.75
C ASP A 38 16.95 15.89 -2.81
N ILE A 39 17.88 15.71 -1.88
CA ILE A 39 18.97 16.66 -1.69
C ILE A 39 19.96 16.60 -2.87
N SER A 40 20.33 15.40 -3.32
CA SER A 40 21.18 15.21 -4.49
C SER A 40 20.57 15.76 -5.79
N GLU A 41 19.24 15.92 -5.87
CA GLU A 41 18.56 16.48 -7.04
C GLU A 41 18.52 18.02 -7.02
N GLY A 42 18.59 18.64 -5.84
CA GLY A 42 18.38 20.09 -5.72
C GLY A 42 19.37 20.86 -4.87
N GLU A 43 20.56 20.32 -4.60
CA GLU A 43 21.76 21.08 -4.22
C GLU A 43 22.67 21.39 -5.43
N SER A 44 22.34 20.86 -6.61
CA SER A 44 22.84 21.41 -7.89
C SER A 44 22.08 22.70 -8.20
N GLU A 45 22.37 23.77 -7.48
CA GLU A 45 21.75 25.07 -7.69
C GLU A 45 21.90 25.57 -9.16
N ILE A 46 20.76 25.95 -9.77
CA ILE A 46 20.49 26.56 -11.11
C ILE A 46 20.35 25.68 -12.37
N VAL A 47 20.68 24.39 -12.41
CA VAL A 47 20.37 23.52 -13.58
C VAL A 47 20.01 22.13 -13.06
N ALA A 48 18.90 21.55 -13.52
CA ALA A 48 18.31 20.31 -13.01
C ALA A 48 19.26 19.09 -13.04
N GLY A 49 20.22 19.04 -12.11
CA GLY A 49 21.27 18.05 -11.89
C GLY A 49 21.54 17.09 -13.06
N TYR A 50 21.44 15.80 -12.76
CA TYR A 50 21.56 14.72 -13.74
C TYR A 50 20.41 14.70 -14.78
N HIS A 51 19.29 15.37 -14.50
CA HIS A 51 18.20 15.51 -15.47
C HIS A 51 18.58 16.35 -16.70
N THR A 52 19.62 17.18 -16.61
CA THR A 52 20.17 17.91 -17.77
C THR A 52 21.37 17.24 -18.42
N GLU A 53 22.05 16.35 -17.71
CA GLU A 53 23.23 15.63 -18.21
C GLU A 53 22.86 14.40 -19.03
N TYR A 54 21.70 13.79 -18.75
CA TYR A 54 21.23 12.59 -19.43
C TYR A 54 20.00 12.86 -20.30
N SER A 55 20.02 12.37 -21.54
CA SER A 55 18.91 12.49 -22.49
C SER A 55 18.27 11.13 -22.83
N ALA A 56 17.00 11.18 -23.24
CA ALA A 56 16.21 10.08 -23.78
C ALA A 56 16.25 8.79 -22.94
N MET A 57 16.97 7.76 -23.41
CA MET A 57 16.96 6.43 -22.79
C MET A 57 17.64 6.41 -21.41
N ARG A 58 18.75 7.15 -21.25
CA ARG A 58 19.47 7.19 -19.97
C ARG A 58 18.63 7.90 -18.91
N PHE A 59 17.98 8.99 -19.27
CA PHE A 59 17.00 9.66 -18.42
C PHE A 59 15.83 8.74 -18.05
N GLY A 60 15.28 8.01 -19.02
CA GLY A 60 14.20 7.05 -18.78
C GLY A 60 14.58 5.96 -17.77
N LEU A 61 15.81 5.45 -17.84
CA LEU A 61 16.31 4.45 -16.88
C LEU A 61 16.43 5.02 -15.45
N PHE A 62 16.87 6.26 -15.28
CA PHE A 62 16.88 6.91 -13.96
C PHE A 62 15.47 7.03 -13.39
N GLN A 63 14.50 7.49 -14.20
CA GLN A 63 13.12 7.65 -13.75
C GLN A 63 12.46 6.31 -13.41
N VAL A 64 12.72 5.25 -14.18
CA VAL A 64 12.24 3.89 -13.88
C VAL A 64 12.90 3.36 -12.61
N GLY A 65 14.20 3.60 -12.43
CA GLY A 65 14.94 3.18 -11.23
C GLY A 65 14.38 3.79 -9.94
N GLU A 66 14.06 5.07 -9.95
CA GLU A 66 13.47 5.74 -8.78
C GLU A 66 12.05 5.25 -8.47
N PHE A 67 11.23 5.01 -9.49
CA PHE A 67 9.91 4.39 -9.30
C PHE A 67 10.03 2.94 -8.80
N ALA A 68 11.01 2.20 -9.29
CA ALA A 68 11.31 0.84 -8.82
C ALA A 68 11.77 0.84 -7.36
N ALA A 69 12.60 1.80 -6.94
CA ALA A 69 13.03 1.94 -5.55
C ALA A 69 11.87 2.27 -4.61
N MET A 70 10.96 3.16 -5.02
CA MET A 70 9.73 3.48 -4.29
C MET A 70 8.81 2.26 -4.17
N ALA A 71 8.64 1.50 -5.27
CA ALA A 71 7.87 0.27 -5.29
C ALA A 71 8.49 -0.79 -4.38
N ALA A 72 9.79 -1.05 -4.48
CA ALA A 72 10.50 -2.01 -3.63
C ALA A 72 10.37 -1.64 -2.14
N SER A 73 10.58 -0.37 -1.79
CA SER A 73 10.40 0.16 -0.44
C SER A 73 8.99 -0.07 0.09
N SER A 74 7.97 0.20 -0.74
CA SER A 74 6.57 -0.05 -0.40
C SER A 74 6.28 -1.53 -0.17
N ALA A 75 6.85 -2.41 -0.99
CA ALA A 75 6.73 -3.86 -0.82
C ALA A 75 7.40 -4.34 0.49
N PHE A 76 8.58 -3.83 0.83
CA PHE A 76 9.24 -4.13 2.11
C PHE A 76 8.43 -3.66 3.32
N ILE A 77 7.86 -2.44 3.28
CA ILE A 77 7.02 -1.93 4.36
C ILE A 77 5.78 -2.83 4.56
N VAL A 78 5.12 -3.22 3.47
CA VAL A 78 3.90 -4.05 3.54
C VAL A 78 4.21 -5.44 4.07
N THR A 79 5.30 -6.05 3.63
CA THR A 79 5.73 -7.39 4.07
C THR A 79 6.18 -7.42 5.53
N LEU A 80 7.01 -6.45 5.95
CA LEU A 80 7.57 -6.45 7.30
C LEU A 80 6.56 -6.00 8.35
N PHE A 81 5.81 -4.92 8.08
CA PHE A 81 5.01 -4.26 9.09
C PHE A 81 3.51 -4.52 8.96
N PHE A 82 2.96 -4.49 7.74
CA PHE A 82 1.51 -4.63 7.51
C PHE A 82 1.03 -6.08 7.29
N GLY A 83 1.85 -7.06 7.67
CA GLY A 83 1.45 -8.47 7.63
C GLY A 83 1.34 -9.06 6.23
N GLY A 84 1.93 -8.42 5.20
CA GLY A 84 1.98 -8.91 3.83
C GLY A 84 0.60 -9.30 3.29
N TYR A 85 0.44 -10.59 3.01
CA TYR A 85 -0.76 -11.20 2.45
C TYR A 85 -1.85 -11.54 3.48
N HIS A 86 -1.59 -11.38 4.79
CA HIS A 86 -2.57 -11.68 5.81
C HIS A 86 -3.67 -10.61 5.88
N ILE A 87 -4.91 -11.07 6.02
CA ILE A 87 -6.07 -10.21 6.24
C ILE A 87 -6.14 -9.92 7.75
N PRO A 88 -6.52 -8.68 8.16
CA PRO A 88 -6.80 -8.41 9.57
C PRO A 88 -7.73 -9.48 10.18
N TRP A 89 -7.37 -9.96 11.37
CA TRP A 89 -8.17 -10.91 12.18
C TRP A 89 -8.40 -12.31 11.62
N MET A 90 -8.00 -12.62 10.38
CA MET A 90 -8.15 -13.94 9.78
C MET A 90 -6.79 -14.55 9.45
N ASP A 91 -6.43 -15.62 10.17
CA ASP A 91 -5.33 -16.47 9.77
C ASP A 91 -5.71 -17.34 8.55
N THR A 92 -4.71 -17.81 7.81
CA THR A 92 -4.89 -18.64 6.61
C THR A 92 -5.72 -19.89 6.89
N ALA A 93 -5.57 -20.51 8.07
CA ALA A 93 -6.39 -21.66 8.47
C ALA A 93 -7.87 -21.27 8.67
N THR A 94 -8.12 -20.17 9.38
CA THR A 94 -9.47 -19.66 9.62
C THR A 94 -10.15 -19.15 8.35
N LEU A 95 -9.37 -18.62 7.40
CA LEU A 95 -9.83 -18.16 6.09
C LEU A 95 -10.30 -19.33 5.23
N LYS A 96 -9.55 -20.44 5.22
CA LYS A 96 -9.94 -21.67 4.50
C LYS A 96 -11.20 -22.29 5.09
N ALA A 97 -11.34 -22.28 6.42
CA ALA A 97 -12.50 -22.83 7.10
C ALA A 97 -13.78 -21.99 6.91
N ASN A 98 -13.67 -20.67 6.70
CA ASN A 98 -14.79 -19.74 6.57
C ASN A 98 -14.90 -19.11 5.18
N ILE A 99 -14.41 -19.80 4.15
CA ILE A 99 -14.34 -19.19 2.81
C ILE A 99 -15.72 -18.82 2.26
N ASP A 100 -16.76 -19.57 2.62
CA ASP A 100 -18.14 -19.27 2.22
C ASP A 100 -18.63 -17.94 2.79
N ASN A 101 -18.28 -17.65 4.06
CA ASN A 101 -18.61 -16.37 4.70
C ASN A 101 -17.80 -15.23 4.06
N VAL A 102 -16.53 -15.46 3.73
CA VAL A 102 -15.68 -14.46 3.05
C VAL A 102 -16.20 -14.16 1.65
N LEU A 103 -16.62 -15.18 0.90
CA LEU A 103 -17.25 -15.01 -0.41
C LEU A 103 -18.56 -14.24 -0.29
N MET A 104 -19.39 -14.50 0.72
CA MET A 104 -20.63 -13.75 0.96
C MET A 104 -20.34 -12.27 1.23
N VAL A 105 -19.34 -11.97 2.06
CA VAL A 105 -18.92 -10.58 2.32
C VAL A 105 -18.39 -9.91 1.04
N LEU A 106 -17.60 -10.61 0.22
CA LEU A 106 -17.09 -10.08 -1.05
C LEU A 106 -18.21 -9.81 -2.06
N ILE A 107 -19.22 -10.69 -2.15
CA ILE A 107 -20.41 -10.50 -3.00
C ILE A 107 -21.16 -9.23 -2.62
N LEU A 108 -21.20 -8.86 -1.33
CA LEU A 108 -21.80 -7.60 -0.88
C LEU A 108 -20.86 -6.39 -1.02
N LEU A 109 -19.56 -6.57 -0.76
CA LEU A 109 -18.59 -5.48 -0.73
C LEU A 109 -18.28 -4.97 -2.14
N VAL A 110 -18.09 -5.86 -3.13
CA VAL A 110 -17.79 -5.48 -4.52
C VAL A 110 -18.84 -4.54 -5.12
N PRO A 111 -20.16 -4.80 -5.07
CA PRO A 111 -21.16 -3.90 -5.63
C PRO A 111 -21.28 -2.61 -4.83
N VAL A 112 -21.10 -2.64 -3.50
CA VAL A 112 -21.08 -1.42 -2.69
C VAL A 112 -19.91 -0.53 -3.09
N MET A 113 -18.71 -1.09 -3.25
CA MET A 113 -17.52 -0.35 -3.67
C MET A 113 -17.64 0.20 -5.09
N THR A 114 -18.20 -0.56 -6.04
CA THR A 114 -18.41 -0.08 -7.41
C THR A 114 -19.43 1.06 -7.44
N LEU A 115 -20.50 1.00 -6.63
CA LEU A 115 -21.48 2.08 -6.51
C LEU A 115 -20.91 3.32 -5.81
N LEU A 116 -20.11 3.17 -4.75
CA LEU A 116 -19.44 4.29 -4.09
C LEU A 116 -18.47 4.99 -5.06
N PHE A 117 -17.71 4.21 -5.83
CA PHE A 117 -16.78 4.75 -6.81
C PHE A 117 -17.51 5.49 -7.94
N VAL A 118 -18.59 4.90 -8.47
CA VAL A 118 -19.45 5.55 -9.48
C VAL A 118 -20.11 6.82 -8.95
N GLY A 119 -20.65 6.79 -7.72
CA GLY A 119 -21.24 7.96 -7.09
C GLY A 119 -20.22 9.07 -6.85
N TRP A 120 -18.99 8.72 -6.45
CA TRP A 120 -17.89 9.69 -6.32
C TRP A 120 -17.50 10.29 -7.69
N MET A 121 -17.37 9.47 -8.74
CA MET A 121 -17.08 9.93 -10.10
C MET A 121 -18.15 10.91 -10.61
N GLN A 122 -19.42 10.59 -10.42
CA GLN A 122 -20.52 11.45 -10.84
C GLN A 122 -20.58 12.75 -10.03
N LYS A 123 -20.34 12.67 -8.71
CA LYS A 123 -20.32 13.85 -7.84
C LYS A 123 -19.20 14.82 -8.20
N ASN A 124 -18.05 14.31 -8.63
CA ASN A 124 -16.89 15.12 -8.97
C ASN A 124 -16.88 15.59 -10.45
N ASN A 125 -17.92 15.25 -11.23
CA ASN A 125 -18.08 15.74 -12.58
C ASN A 125 -18.71 17.15 -12.56
N THR A 126 -17.90 18.16 -12.87
CA THR A 126 -18.31 19.57 -12.84
C THR A 126 -18.91 20.08 -14.15
N TRP A 127 -19.04 19.22 -15.17
CA TRP A 127 -19.50 19.61 -16.50
C TRP A 127 -21.02 19.44 -16.62
N ASP A 128 -21.72 20.57 -16.75
CA ASP A 128 -23.19 20.64 -16.77
C ASP A 128 -23.80 20.30 -18.13
N ASN A 129 -23.06 20.52 -19.23
CA ASN A 129 -23.57 20.26 -20.58
C ASN A 129 -23.51 18.76 -20.94
N PRO A 130 -24.66 18.07 -21.11
CA PRO A 130 -24.67 16.62 -21.37
C PRO A 130 -24.08 16.22 -22.72
N ASN A 131 -24.00 17.15 -23.67
CA ASN A 131 -23.56 16.86 -25.04
C ASN A 131 -22.06 17.02 -25.28
N ASP A 132 -21.32 17.54 -24.30
CA ASP A 132 -19.87 17.69 -24.38
C ASP A 132 -19.14 16.33 -24.33
N SER A 133 -18.01 16.21 -25.03
CA SER A 133 -17.24 14.96 -25.12
C SER A 133 -16.85 14.43 -23.74
N ARG A 134 -16.51 15.34 -22.82
CA ARG A 134 -16.08 15.01 -21.44
C ARG A 134 -17.20 14.46 -20.56
N ALA A 135 -18.41 14.97 -20.73
CA ALA A 135 -19.59 14.44 -20.03
C ALA A 135 -19.93 13.03 -20.55
N LYS A 136 -19.80 12.80 -21.86
CA LYS A 136 -19.97 11.48 -22.49
C LYS A 136 -18.91 10.47 -22.03
N GLU A 137 -17.65 10.87 -21.92
CA GLU A 137 -16.58 10.03 -21.38
C GLU A 137 -16.90 9.55 -19.95
N THR A 138 -17.35 10.46 -19.08
CA THR A 138 -17.73 10.13 -17.70
C THR A 138 -18.91 9.15 -17.66
N GLN A 139 -19.91 9.32 -18.54
CA GLN A 139 -21.04 8.41 -18.65
C GLN A 139 -20.63 7.03 -19.20
N ILE A 140 -19.72 6.98 -20.17
CA ILE A 140 -19.18 5.73 -20.72
C ILE A 140 -18.40 4.99 -19.64
N LEU A 141 -17.49 5.68 -18.94
CA LEU A 141 -16.72 5.10 -17.84
C LEU A 141 -17.63 4.58 -16.73
N THR A 142 -18.68 5.33 -16.37
CA THR A 142 -19.68 4.88 -15.39
C THR A 142 -20.32 3.55 -15.80
N LYS A 143 -20.78 3.43 -17.06
CA LYS A 143 -21.40 2.19 -17.56
C LYS A 143 -20.40 1.03 -17.61
N ILE A 144 -19.16 1.29 -17.99
CA ILE A 144 -18.08 0.29 -18.01
C ILE A 144 -17.81 -0.23 -16.58
N PHE A 145 -17.64 0.66 -15.60
CA PHE A 145 -17.39 0.26 -14.21
C PHE A 145 -18.57 -0.49 -13.59
N LEU A 146 -19.81 -0.08 -13.87
CA LEU A 146 -21.01 -0.80 -13.43
C LEU A 146 -21.12 -2.17 -14.10
N GLY A 147 -20.87 -2.26 -15.40
CA GLY A 147 -20.88 -3.52 -16.15
C GLY A 147 -19.83 -4.50 -15.64
N LEU A 148 -18.60 -4.03 -15.44
CA LEU A 148 -17.50 -4.84 -14.89
C LEU A 148 -17.81 -5.28 -13.45
N GLY A 149 -18.33 -4.37 -12.61
CA GLY A 149 -18.76 -4.70 -11.24
C GLY A 149 -19.83 -5.80 -11.23
N LEU A 150 -20.84 -5.69 -12.10
CA LEU A 150 -21.90 -6.68 -12.23
C LEU A 150 -21.33 -8.05 -12.66
N VAL A 151 -20.47 -8.09 -13.68
CA VAL A 151 -19.81 -9.32 -14.14
C VAL A 151 -19.02 -9.99 -13.02
N VAL A 152 -18.24 -9.23 -12.25
CA VAL A 152 -17.48 -9.76 -11.11
C VAL A 152 -18.41 -10.31 -10.03
N THR A 153 -19.50 -9.62 -9.70
CA THR A 153 -20.47 -10.11 -8.71
C THR A 153 -21.20 -11.38 -9.14
N LEU A 154 -21.59 -11.48 -10.41
CA LEU A 154 -22.20 -12.69 -10.96
C LEU A 154 -21.23 -13.87 -10.99
N ALA A 155 -19.96 -13.62 -11.32
CA ALA A 155 -18.92 -14.64 -11.27
C ALA A 155 -18.71 -15.16 -9.83
N LEU A 156 -18.66 -14.27 -8.84
CA LEU A 156 -18.56 -14.65 -7.42
C LEU A 156 -19.80 -15.41 -6.94
N LEU A 157 -21.00 -15.00 -7.37
CA LEU A 157 -22.26 -15.67 -7.04
C LEU A 157 -22.31 -17.08 -7.66
N TYR A 158 -21.86 -17.24 -8.90
CA TYR A 158 -21.74 -18.55 -9.54
C TYR A 158 -20.78 -19.46 -8.78
N ILE A 159 -19.61 -18.95 -8.40
CA ILE A 159 -18.61 -19.66 -7.60
C ILE A 159 -19.22 -20.10 -6.25
N PHE A 160 -19.97 -19.22 -5.59
CA PHE A 160 -20.66 -19.53 -4.33
C PHE A 160 -21.73 -20.63 -4.47
N LEU A 161 -22.54 -20.59 -5.53
CA LEU A 161 -23.58 -21.61 -5.77
C LEU A 161 -23.01 -22.96 -6.20
N SER A 162 -21.88 -22.98 -6.91
CA SER A 162 -21.25 -24.21 -7.40
C SER A 162 -20.54 -25.02 -6.32
N GLY A 163 -20.24 -24.41 -5.17
CA GLY A 163 -19.43 -25.00 -4.10
C GLY A 163 -17.97 -25.17 -4.48
N LEU A 164 -17.04 -24.82 -3.58
CA LEU A 164 -15.62 -24.96 -3.86
C LEU A 164 -15.10 -26.34 -3.43
N SER A 165 -14.48 -27.06 -4.36
CA SER A 165 -13.56 -28.17 -4.05
C SER A 165 -12.38 -27.67 -3.20
N GLN A 166 -11.70 -28.55 -2.46
CA GLN A 166 -10.51 -28.22 -1.67
C GLN A 166 -9.42 -27.50 -2.46
N ASN A 167 -9.22 -27.85 -3.75
CA ASN A 167 -8.30 -27.14 -4.63
C ASN A 167 -8.83 -25.74 -5.00
N GLY A 168 -10.14 -25.61 -5.20
CA GLY A 168 -10.81 -24.33 -5.43
C GLY A 168 -10.67 -23.39 -4.24
N VAL A 169 -10.82 -23.91 -3.01
CA VAL A 169 -10.61 -23.15 -1.77
C VAL A 169 -9.19 -22.60 -1.70
N ASN A 170 -8.17 -23.42 -1.99
CA ASN A 170 -6.78 -22.98 -1.99
C ASN A 170 -6.53 -21.85 -3.01
N ILE A 171 -7.04 -21.99 -4.25
CA ILE A 171 -6.87 -20.97 -5.29
C ILE A 171 -7.59 -19.67 -4.90
N ALA A 172 -8.83 -19.76 -4.42
CA ALA A 172 -9.58 -18.59 -3.98
C ALA A 172 -8.89 -17.87 -2.81
N THR A 173 -8.37 -18.61 -1.81
CA THR A 173 -7.59 -17.99 -0.73
C THR A 173 -6.33 -17.29 -1.25
N ALA A 174 -5.61 -17.89 -2.21
CA ALA A 174 -4.42 -17.29 -2.80
C ALA A 174 -4.74 -16.00 -3.56
N VAL A 175 -5.82 -15.98 -4.35
CA VAL A 175 -6.27 -14.78 -5.07
C VAL A 175 -6.60 -13.65 -4.08
N ILE A 176 -7.35 -13.95 -3.01
CA ILE A 176 -7.70 -12.96 -1.98
C ILE A 176 -6.44 -12.42 -1.28
N GLN A 177 -5.48 -13.30 -0.96
CA GLN A 177 -4.21 -12.94 -0.34
C GLN A 177 -3.35 -12.03 -1.23
N VAL A 178 -3.25 -12.36 -2.52
CA VAL A 178 -2.54 -11.53 -3.51
C VAL A 178 -3.23 -10.18 -3.68
N SER A 179 -4.57 -10.16 -3.80
CA SER A 179 -5.33 -8.91 -3.88
C SER A 179 -5.15 -8.04 -2.64
N THR A 180 -5.16 -8.63 -1.44
CA THR A 180 -4.93 -7.92 -0.17
C THR A 180 -3.53 -7.29 -0.14
N PHE A 181 -2.51 -8.05 -0.58
CA PHE A 181 -1.15 -7.52 -0.69
C PHE A 181 -1.07 -6.36 -1.69
N MET A 182 -1.67 -6.50 -2.88
CA MET A 182 -1.70 -5.43 -3.89
C MET A 182 -2.38 -4.16 -3.38
N VAL A 183 -3.52 -4.27 -2.68
CA VAL A 183 -4.21 -3.12 -2.10
C VAL A 183 -3.31 -2.39 -1.09
N LYS A 184 -2.66 -3.13 -0.18
CA LYS A 184 -1.73 -2.54 0.80
C LYS A 184 -0.51 -1.92 0.12
N PHE A 185 0.02 -2.57 -0.92
CA PHE A 185 1.13 -2.05 -1.71
C PHE A 185 0.78 -0.72 -2.37
N PHE A 186 -0.37 -0.63 -3.05
CA PHE A 186 -0.82 0.62 -3.66
C PHE A 186 -1.14 1.69 -2.61
N MET A 187 -1.69 1.31 -1.46
CA MET A 187 -1.90 2.22 -0.35
C MET A 187 -0.57 2.80 0.15
N MET A 188 0.49 1.99 0.24
CA MET A 188 1.80 2.48 0.64
C MET A 188 2.42 3.39 -0.42
N CYS A 189 2.34 3.03 -1.70
CA CYS A 189 2.75 3.92 -2.80
C CYS A 189 1.99 5.26 -2.76
N PHE A 190 0.69 5.23 -2.45
CA PHE A 190 -0.10 6.44 -2.26
C PHE A 190 0.42 7.29 -1.09
N VAL A 191 0.80 6.68 0.04
CA VAL A 191 1.44 7.39 1.15
C VAL A 191 2.75 8.04 0.71
N PHE A 192 3.57 7.39 -0.13
CA PHE A 192 4.78 8.01 -0.68
C PHE A 192 4.48 9.29 -1.47
N ILE A 193 3.44 9.27 -2.31
CA ILE A 193 3.00 10.44 -3.08
C ILE A 193 2.39 11.52 -2.17
N TRP A 194 1.64 11.10 -1.15
CA TRP A 194 1.00 12.02 -0.22
C TRP A 194 2.01 12.76 0.66
N VAL A 195 3.02 12.05 1.17
CA VAL A 195 4.11 12.65 1.98
C VAL A 195 4.85 13.72 1.18
N ARG A 196 5.07 13.48 -0.11
CA ARG A 196 5.66 14.45 -1.03
C ARG A 196 4.89 15.77 -1.10
N TRP A 197 3.58 15.78 -0.88
CA TRP A 197 2.76 17.00 -0.90
C TRP A 197 2.56 17.64 0.48
N THR A 198 2.95 16.96 1.56
CA THR A 198 2.67 17.44 2.93
C THR A 198 3.90 17.97 3.64
N LEU A 199 5.08 17.40 3.37
CA LEU A 199 6.32 17.79 4.06
C LEU A 199 7.09 18.87 3.30
N LEU A 200 7.58 19.84 4.06
CA LEU A 200 8.53 20.84 3.58
C LEU A 200 9.89 20.18 3.37
N ARG A 201 10.62 20.64 2.35
CA ARG A 201 11.96 20.15 1.99
C ARG A 201 12.97 20.39 3.13
N PHE A 202 13.74 19.36 3.49
CA PHE A 202 14.76 19.47 4.55
C PHE A 202 16.12 19.91 3.99
N ARG A 203 16.88 20.68 4.78
CA ARG A 203 18.28 21.02 4.47
C ARG A 203 19.22 19.84 4.77
N TYR A 204 20.34 19.71 4.05
CA TYR A 204 21.34 18.65 4.26
C TYR A 204 21.74 18.44 5.72
N ASP A 205 22.09 19.53 6.43
CA ASP A 205 22.49 19.44 7.84
C ASP A 205 21.41 18.81 8.72
N GLN A 206 20.14 19.10 8.43
CA GLN A 206 19.00 18.59 9.19
C GLN A 206 18.76 17.11 8.91
N LEU A 207 18.91 16.70 7.65
CA LEU A 207 18.83 15.28 7.25
C LEU A 207 19.93 14.47 7.93
N GLN A 208 21.18 14.94 7.86
CA GLN A 208 22.30 14.23 8.49
C GLN A 208 22.16 14.19 10.01
N MET A 209 21.70 15.28 10.62
CA MET A 209 21.41 15.31 12.06
C MET A 209 20.29 14.33 12.45
N LEU A 210 19.23 14.23 11.64
CA LEU A 210 18.14 13.29 11.87
C LEU A 210 18.62 11.84 11.77
N GLY A 211 19.41 11.49 10.74
CA GLY A 211 19.98 10.15 10.59
C GLY A 211 20.91 9.76 11.75
N TRP A 212 21.91 10.59 12.03
CA TRP A 212 22.99 10.26 12.96
C TRP A 212 22.64 10.50 14.43
N LYS A 213 21.91 11.56 14.76
CA LYS A 213 21.60 11.88 16.16
C LYS A 213 20.27 11.32 16.64
N VAL A 214 19.31 11.09 15.74
CA VAL A 214 17.97 10.64 16.13
C VAL A 214 17.73 9.19 15.71
N LEU A 215 17.77 8.86 14.41
CA LEU A 215 17.37 7.54 13.92
C LEU A 215 18.27 6.41 14.41
N LEU A 216 19.60 6.58 14.35
CA LEU A 216 20.55 5.52 14.73
C LEU A 216 20.47 5.19 16.23
N PRO A 217 20.54 6.16 17.17
CA PRO A 217 20.37 5.84 18.59
C PRO A 217 19.00 5.26 18.93
N LEU A 218 17.93 5.74 18.29
CA LEU A 218 16.57 5.25 18.50
C LEU A 218 16.42 3.80 18.00
N ALA A 219 17.05 3.44 16.89
CA ALA A 219 17.05 2.08 16.36
C ALA A 219 17.79 1.11 17.28
N LEU A 220 18.96 1.50 17.79
CA LEU A 220 19.72 0.69 18.76
C LEU A 220 18.93 0.49 20.06
N LEU A 221 18.33 1.56 20.59
CA LEU A 221 17.49 1.50 21.77
C LEU A 221 16.29 0.56 21.55
N ASN A 222 15.65 0.61 20.38
CA ASN A 222 14.54 -0.28 20.05
C ASN A 222 14.94 -1.75 20.05
N ILE A 223 16.11 -2.09 19.50
CA ILE A 223 16.63 -3.45 19.48
C ILE A 223 16.88 -3.95 20.91
N VAL A 224 17.49 -3.13 21.76
CA VAL A 224 17.74 -3.47 23.16
C VAL A 224 16.44 -3.68 23.93
N ILE A 225 15.46 -2.77 23.80
CA ILE A 225 14.14 -2.93 24.44
C ILE A 225 13.45 -4.20 23.96
N THR A 226 13.47 -4.46 22.65
CA THR A 226 12.87 -5.68 22.08
C THR A 226 13.53 -6.92 22.66
N ALA A 227 14.88 -6.94 22.76
CA ALA A 227 15.61 -8.07 23.33
C ALA A 227 15.23 -8.31 24.80
N ILE A 228 15.13 -7.24 25.59
CA ILE A 228 14.71 -7.31 27.00
C ILE A 228 13.29 -7.87 27.12
N VAL A 229 12.35 -7.33 26.34
CA VAL A 229 10.94 -7.76 26.36
C VAL A 229 10.78 -9.23 25.98
N ILE A 230 11.50 -9.69 24.96
CA ILE A 230 11.48 -11.11 24.57
C ILE A 230 12.02 -12.01 25.68
N VAL A 231 13.07 -11.59 26.39
CA VAL A 231 13.62 -12.36 27.52
C VAL A 231 12.63 -12.43 28.70
N PHE A 232 11.93 -11.34 29.00
CA PHE A 232 10.94 -11.31 30.09
C PHE A 232 9.63 -12.03 29.76
N LEU A 233 9.19 -12.02 28.50
CA LEU A 233 7.97 -12.73 28.06
C LEU A 233 8.24 -14.20 27.68
N GLY A 234 9.50 -14.53 27.38
CA GLY A 234 9.94 -15.87 27.01
C GLY A 234 10.39 -16.76 28.17
N SER A 235 10.24 -16.30 29.42
CA SER A 235 10.35 -17.09 30.66
C SER A 235 8.98 -17.36 31.26
#